data_AF-A0A969KK32-F1
#
_entry.id   AF-A0A969KK32-F1
#
_cell.length_a   1.000
_cell.length_b   1.000
_cell.length_c   1.000
_cell.angle_alpha   90.00
_cell.angle_beta   90.00
_cell.angle_gamma   90.00
#
_symmetry.space_group_name_H-M   'P 1'
#
loop_
_entity.id
_entity.type
_entity.pdbx_description
1 polymer ?
#
loop_
_entity_poly.entity_id
_entity_poly.type
_entity_poly.pdbx_seq_one_letter_code
_entity_poly.pdbx_strand_id
1 'polypeptide(L)'
;MGKAKARLWSPYFENIATLRRQQIGFANSTKATEWFIDLFELKSMGQINVLEYLQRRRTAQKENLGIAIGYIKNQTKKFEPYRTQLISDCRNNLMGIEGSIAAMYWKAVAAAMPEPYSFEKRSRRPAADLFNAVLNYLYGMTYTIVESGIFAAGLDPYLGFIHVDEYRKPT
;
A
#
# COMPACT_ATOMS: atom_id res chain seq x y z
N MET A 1 -14.73 -8.67 -12.86
CA MET A 1 -15.78 -8.87 -11.84
C MET A 1 -15.33 -8.21 -10.54
N GLY A 2 -16.24 -7.61 -9.77
CA GLY A 2 -15.95 -7.00 -8.45
C GLY A 2 -15.72 -5.48 -8.40
N LYS A 3 -15.97 -4.71 -9.48
CA LYS A 3 -15.92 -3.24 -9.42
C LYS A 3 -17.31 -2.67 -9.11
N ALA A 4 -17.40 -1.82 -8.09
CA ALA A 4 -18.60 -1.03 -7.85
C ALA A 4 -18.92 -0.15 -9.08
N LYS A 5 -20.16 -0.20 -9.58
CA LYS A 5 -20.61 0.59 -10.74
C LYS A 5 -21.15 1.97 -10.35
N ALA A 6 -21.73 2.09 -9.16
CA ALA A 6 -22.21 3.33 -8.56
C ALA A 6 -22.35 3.16 -7.04
N ARG A 7 -22.41 4.26 -6.28
CA ARG A 7 -22.72 4.29 -4.84
C ARG A 7 -23.58 5.50 -4.50
N LEU A 8 -24.42 5.34 -3.49
CA LEU A 8 -25.26 6.39 -2.89
C LEU A 8 -24.69 6.74 -1.51
N TRP A 9 -24.61 8.04 -1.21
CA TRP A 9 -24.12 8.57 0.06
C TRP A 9 -25.20 9.44 0.71
N SER A 10 -25.25 9.47 2.04
CA SER A 10 -26.11 10.41 2.78
C SER A 10 -25.64 11.85 2.57
N PRO A 11 -26.54 12.83 2.36
CA PRO A 11 -26.15 14.24 2.22
C PRO A 11 -25.82 14.92 3.57
N TYR A 12 -26.10 14.26 4.70
CA TYR A 12 -25.91 14.82 6.05
C TYR A 12 -24.50 14.52 6.58
N PHE A 13 -23.54 15.36 6.21
CA PHE A 13 -22.20 15.36 6.81
C PHE A 13 -21.99 16.68 7.54
N GLU A 14 -22.03 16.66 8.87
CA GLU A 14 -21.74 17.84 9.68
C GLU A 14 -20.22 18.09 9.75
N ASN A 15 -19.82 19.34 9.50
CA ASN A 15 -18.46 19.89 9.66
C ASN A 15 -17.38 19.52 8.61
N ILE A 16 -17.78 19.36 7.34
CA ILE A 16 -16.88 19.01 6.22
C ILE A 16 -15.81 20.09 5.92
N ALA A 17 -16.15 21.37 5.99
CA ALA A 17 -15.28 22.43 5.47
C ALA A 17 -14.01 22.64 6.32
N THR A 18 -14.15 22.61 7.66
CA THR A 18 -13.03 22.79 8.59
C THR A 18 -12.06 21.60 8.49
N LEU A 19 -12.60 20.38 8.46
CA LEU A 19 -11.81 19.16 8.34
C LEU A 19 -11.04 19.11 7.00
N ARG A 20 -11.69 19.45 5.88
CA ARG A 20 -11.02 19.54 4.57
C ARG A 20 -9.87 20.57 4.55
N ARG A 21 -10.05 21.74 5.17
CA ARG A 21 -8.96 22.73 5.27
C ARG A 21 -7.79 22.18 6.10
N GLN A 22 -8.07 21.48 7.18
CA GLN A 22 -7.04 20.83 8.00
C GLN A 22 -6.33 19.71 7.23
N GLN A 23 -7.05 18.92 6.42
CA GLN A 23 -6.43 17.91 5.54
C GLN A 23 -5.43 18.56 4.56
N ILE A 24 -5.80 19.68 3.93
CA ILE A 24 -4.89 20.43 3.04
C ILE A 24 -3.67 20.98 3.80
N GLY A 25 -3.90 21.52 5.00
CA GLY A 25 -2.81 22.01 5.86
C GLY A 25 -1.85 20.88 6.28
N PHE A 26 -2.38 19.71 6.62
CA PHE A 26 -1.61 18.52 6.94
C PHE A 26 -0.82 18.03 5.72
N ALA A 27 -1.44 18.00 4.53
CA ALA A 27 -0.80 17.55 3.29
C ALA A 27 0.50 18.26 2.97
N ASN A 28 0.55 19.56 3.27
CA ASN A 28 1.69 20.43 3.00
C ASN A 28 2.65 20.53 4.19
N SER A 29 2.56 19.61 5.16
CA SER A 29 3.40 19.59 6.36
C SER A 29 4.34 18.38 6.38
N THR A 30 5.45 18.49 7.11
CA THR A 30 6.36 17.37 7.36
C THR A 30 5.69 16.23 8.14
N LYS A 31 4.64 16.52 8.92
CA LYS A 31 3.84 15.50 9.60
C LYS A 31 3.12 14.56 8.64
N ALA A 32 2.75 15.03 7.44
CA ALA A 32 2.22 14.12 6.41
C ALA A 32 3.29 13.16 5.92
N THR A 33 4.51 13.64 5.69
CA THR A 33 5.64 12.77 5.31
C THR A 33 5.95 11.72 6.37
N GLU A 34 5.98 12.12 7.65
CA GLU A 34 6.13 11.22 8.79
C GLU A 34 5.05 10.14 8.79
N TRP A 35 3.78 10.55 8.66
CA TRP A 35 2.65 9.62 8.60
C TRP A 35 2.73 8.65 7.42
N PHE A 36 3.20 9.10 6.25
CA PHE A 36 3.41 8.21 5.09
C PHE A 36 4.51 7.20 5.31
N ILE A 37 5.60 7.62 5.94
CA ILE A 37 6.67 6.71 6.29
C ILE A 37 6.15 5.67 7.27
N ASP A 38 5.37 6.05 8.28
CA ASP A 38 4.75 5.09 9.20
C ASP A 38 3.85 4.08 8.46
N LEU A 39 3.06 4.53 7.49
CA LEU A 39 2.26 3.62 6.65
C LEU A 39 3.13 2.66 5.82
N PHE A 40 4.25 3.13 5.26
CA PHE A 40 5.17 2.28 4.52
C PHE A 40 5.91 1.29 5.43
N GLU A 41 6.27 1.69 6.63
CA GLU A 41 6.87 0.82 7.65
C GLU A 41 5.86 -0.25 8.11
N LEU A 42 4.61 0.14 8.40
CA LEU A 42 3.53 -0.79 8.75
C LEU A 42 3.29 -1.82 7.64
N LYS A 43 3.24 -1.37 6.39
CA LYS A 43 3.13 -2.26 5.23
C LYS A 43 4.33 -3.21 5.13
N SER A 44 5.55 -2.70 5.29
CA SER A 44 6.79 -3.48 5.20
C SER A 44 6.86 -4.52 6.32
N MET A 45 6.42 -4.17 7.53
CA MET A 45 6.30 -5.08 8.66
C MET A 45 5.27 -6.18 8.39
N GLY A 46 4.10 -5.83 7.84
CA GLY A 46 3.10 -6.81 7.41
C GLY A 46 3.66 -7.80 6.37
N GLN A 47 4.43 -7.31 5.40
CA GLN A 47 5.11 -8.15 4.40
C GLN A 47 6.15 -9.08 5.04
N ILE A 48 6.97 -8.55 5.95
CA ILE A 48 7.94 -9.36 6.73
C ILE A 48 7.22 -10.47 7.49
N ASN A 49 6.13 -10.17 8.18
CA ASN A 49 5.37 -11.16 8.95
C ASN A 49 4.85 -12.31 8.06
N VAL A 50 4.39 -11.99 6.84
CA VAL A 50 3.97 -13.00 5.87
C VAL A 50 5.17 -13.85 5.42
N LEU A 51 6.32 -13.24 5.11
CA LEU A 51 7.51 -13.98 4.71
C LEU A 51 8.05 -14.86 5.84
N GLU A 52 8.06 -14.37 7.08
CA GLU A 52 8.46 -15.15 8.27
C GLU A 52 7.51 -16.33 8.50
N TYR A 53 6.20 -16.13 8.31
CA TYR A 53 5.21 -17.20 8.34
C TYR A 53 5.48 -18.25 7.25
N LEU A 54 5.76 -17.84 6.01
CA LEU A 54 6.11 -18.74 4.92
C LEU A 54 7.42 -19.49 5.20
N GLN A 55 8.42 -18.80 5.75
CA GLN A 55 9.74 -19.35 6.06
C GLN A 55 9.66 -20.52 7.05
N ARG A 56 8.74 -20.44 8.03
CA ARG A 56 8.49 -21.53 9.00
C ARG A 56 7.86 -22.77 8.36
N ARG A 57 7.16 -22.63 7.22
CA ARG A 57 6.40 -23.71 6.56
C ARG A 57 7.04 -24.24 5.28
N ARG A 58 7.99 -23.52 4.70
CA ARG A 58 8.65 -23.85 3.43
C ARG A 58 10.14 -24.03 3.65
N THR A 59 10.53 -25.17 4.22
CA THR A 59 11.93 -25.48 4.57
C THR A 59 12.88 -25.37 3.38
N ALA A 60 12.44 -25.79 2.19
CA ALA A 60 13.22 -25.70 0.95
C ALA A 60 13.53 -24.25 0.50
N GLN A 61 12.73 -23.26 0.92
CA GLN A 61 12.89 -21.84 0.54
C GLN A 61 13.35 -20.97 1.71
N LYS A 62 13.78 -21.58 2.82
CA LYS A 62 14.10 -20.89 4.08
C LYS A 62 15.16 -19.81 3.90
N GLU A 63 16.21 -20.10 3.13
CA GLU A 63 17.32 -19.20 2.87
C GLU A 63 16.88 -18.01 2.00
N ASN A 64 16.23 -18.28 0.86
CA ASN A 64 15.70 -17.24 -0.04
C ASN A 64 14.75 -16.27 0.67
N LEU A 65 13.84 -16.80 1.51
CA LEU A 65 12.92 -15.99 2.31
C LEU A 65 13.68 -15.16 3.36
N GLY A 66 14.72 -15.72 3.98
CA GLY A 66 15.58 -15.01 4.93
C GLY A 66 16.31 -13.83 4.29
N ILE A 67 16.86 -14.01 3.09
CA ILE A 67 17.51 -12.95 2.30
C ILE A 67 16.50 -11.83 2.00
N ALA A 68 15.29 -12.19 1.56
CA ALA A 68 14.24 -11.21 1.27
C ALA A 68 13.83 -10.42 2.52
N ILE A 69 13.64 -11.08 3.66
CA ILE A 69 13.33 -10.43 4.95
C ILE A 69 14.44 -9.45 5.34
N GLY A 70 15.71 -9.88 5.26
CA GLY A 70 16.86 -9.03 5.57
C GLY A 70 16.94 -7.80 4.65
N TYR A 71 16.69 -7.99 3.36
CA TYR A 71 16.65 -6.90 2.38
C TYR A 71 15.55 -5.89 2.72
N ILE A 72 14.32 -6.35 2.98
CA ILE A 72 13.19 -5.45 3.31
C ILE A 72 13.46 -4.68 4.61
N LYS A 73 14.00 -5.35 5.65
CA LYS A 73 14.41 -4.68 6.90
C LYS A 73 15.44 -3.58 6.65
N ASN A 74 16.40 -3.81 5.76
CA ASN A 74 17.41 -2.80 5.41
C ASN A 74 16.86 -1.65 4.57
N GLN A 75 15.95 -1.92 3.61
CA GLN A 75 15.32 -0.84 2.84
C GLN A 75 14.43 0.04 3.71
N THR A 76 13.72 -0.55 4.67
CA THR A 76 12.82 0.19 5.59
C THR A 76 13.58 1.27 6.36
N LYS A 77 14.82 0.99 6.80
CA LYS A 77 15.68 1.99 7.48
C LYS A 77 16.00 3.23 6.62
N LYS A 78 15.89 3.12 5.29
CA LYS A 78 16.17 4.24 4.38
C LYS A 78 15.05 5.27 4.32
N PHE A 79 13.90 5.01 4.94
CA PHE A 79 12.85 6.02 5.05
C PHE A 79 13.22 7.14 6.04
N GLU A 80 13.98 6.83 7.08
CA GLU A 80 14.26 7.73 8.20
C GLU A 80 14.79 9.13 7.80
N PRO A 81 15.75 9.27 6.87
CA PRO A 81 16.28 10.58 6.49
C PRO A 81 15.25 11.51 5.83
N TYR A 82 14.10 10.98 5.39
CA TYR A 82 13.05 11.74 4.71
C TYR A 82 11.93 12.20 5.65
N ARG A 83 11.87 11.74 6.91
CA ARG A 83 10.76 12.04 7.85
C ARG A 83 10.53 13.54 8.06
N THR A 84 11.59 14.32 8.05
CA THR A 84 11.54 15.77 8.29
C THR A 84 11.41 16.59 7.02
N GLN A 85 11.31 15.96 5.85
CA GLN A 85 11.19 16.63 4.56
C GLN A 85 9.73 16.81 4.16
N LEU A 86 9.45 17.78 3.29
CA LEU A 86 8.13 17.87 2.67
C LEU A 86 7.95 16.76 1.65
N ILE A 87 6.72 16.23 1.55
CA ILE A 87 6.40 15.12 0.66
C ILE A 87 6.74 15.47 -0.80
N SER A 88 6.59 16.74 -1.22
CA SER A 88 6.96 17.23 -2.55
C SER A 88 8.40 16.94 -2.94
N ASP A 89 9.30 16.95 -1.95
CA ASP A 89 10.74 16.90 -2.17
C ASP A 89 11.26 15.46 -2.12
N CYS A 90 10.62 14.62 -1.31
CA CYS A 90 11.07 13.25 -1.06
C CYS A 90 10.21 12.16 -1.70
N ARG A 91 9.06 12.49 -2.30
CA ARG A 91 8.08 11.53 -2.86
C ARG A 91 8.72 10.47 -3.76
N ASN A 92 9.53 10.88 -4.73
CA ASN A 92 10.12 9.95 -5.69
C ASN A 92 11.09 8.97 -5.01
N ASN A 93 11.80 9.43 -3.98
CA ASN A 93 12.69 8.58 -3.18
C ASN A 93 11.89 7.58 -2.35
N LEU A 94 10.86 8.03 -1.65
CA LEU A 94 9.98 7.16 -0.86
C LEU A 94 9.30 6.09 -1.73
N MET A 95 8.76 6.48 -2.89
CA MET A 95 8.16 5.55 -3.85
C MET A 95 9.18 4.58 -4.45
N GLY A 96 10.43 5.02 -4.66
CA GLY A 96 11.51 4.14 -5.10
C GLY A 96 11.86 3.06 -4.08
N ILE A 97 11.94 3.43 -2.80
CA ILE A 97 12.18 2.49 -1.70
C ILE A 97 10.99 1.51 -1.60
N GLU A 98 9.75 2.00 -1.57
CA GLU A 98 8.55 1.16 -1.53
C GLU A 98 8.49 0.18 -2.72
N GLY A 99 8.78 0.67 -3.93
CA GLY A 99 8.80 -0.15 -5.14
C GLY A 99 9.85 -1.26 -5.06
N SER A 100 11.04 -0.96 -4.52
CA SER A 100 12.09 -1.97 -4.32
C SER A 100 11.68 -3.04 -3.31
N ILE A 101 11.04 -2.64 -2.21
CA ILE A 101 10.50 -3.54 -1.18
C ILE A 101 9.43 -4.43 -1.79
N ALA A 102 8.47 -3.85 -2.52
CA ALA A 102 7.39 -4.58 -3.17
C ALA A 102 7.93 -5.59 -4.19
N ALA A 103 8.92 -5.22 -5.01
CA ALA A 103 9.53 -6.12 -5.98
C ALA A 103 10.20 -7.33 -5.31
N MET A 104 11.00 -7.09 -4.26
CA MET A 104 11.63 -8.18 -3.50
C MET A 104 10.59 -9.07 -2.82
N TYR A 105 9.58 -8.46 -2.19
CA TYR A 105 8.50 -9.19 -1.52
C TYR A 105 7.76 -10.13 -2.47
N TRP A 106 7.28 -9.61 -3.62
CA TRP A 106 6.52 -10.44 -4.56
C TRP A 106 7.37 -11.55 -5.19
N LYS A 107 8.66 -11.29 -5.46
CA LYS A 107 9.60 -12.31 -5.90
C LYS A 107 9.76 -13.44 -4.87
N ALA A 108 9.89 -13.08 -3.59
CA ALA A 108 10.03 -14.04 -2.50
C ALA A 108 8.75 -14.86 -2.28
N VAL A 109 7.58 -14.23 -2.37
CA VAL A 109 6.30 -14.94 -2.30
C VAL A 109 6.16 -15.90 -3.48
N ALA A 110 6.44 -15.47 -4.71
CA ALA A 110 6.37 -16.32 -5.90
C ALA A 110 7.22 -17.59 -5.78
N ALA A 111 8.45 -17.47 -5.29
CA ALA A 111 9.35 -18.61 -5.08
C ALA A 111 8.87 -19.59 -4.00
N ALA A 112 8.04 -19.12 -3.05
CA ALA A 112 7.48 -19.94 -1.98
C ALA A 112 6.12 -20.59 -2.34
N MET A 113 5.53 -20.20 -3.47
CA MET A 113 4.27 -20.75 -3.96
C MET A 113 4.52 -22.05 -4.74
N PRO A 114 3.63 -23.06 -4.61
CA PRO A 114 3.70 -24.26 -5.43
C PRO A 114 3.37 -23.94 -6.90
N GLU A 115 3.89 -24.75 -7.80
CA GLU A 115 3.82 -24.57 -9.27
C GLU A 115 2.45 -24.16 -9.84
N PRO A 116 1.31 -24.80 -9.51
CA PRO A 116 0.01 -24.43 -10.08
C PRO A 116 -0.49 -23.04 -9.66
N TYR A 117 0.08 -22.45 -8.61
CA TYR A 117 -0.28 -21.14 -8.07
C TYR A 117 0.90 -20.16 -8.09
N SER A 118 2.00 -20.52 -8.75
CA SER A 118 3.15 -19.64 -8.92
C SER A 118 2.79 -18.49 -9.88
N PHE A 119 3.49 -17.38 -9.74
CA PHE A 119 3.29 -16.18 -10.54
C PHE A 119 4.64 -15.47 -10.72
N GLU A 120 4.83 -14.75 -11.83
CA GLU A 120 6.11 -14.09 -12.11
C GLU A 120 6.22 -12.73 -11.41
N LYS A 121 5.14 -11.94 -11.45
CA LYS A 121 5.08 -10.58 -10.91
C LYS A 121 3.65 -10.17 -10.59
N ARG A 122 3.50 -9.10 -9.79
CA ARG A 122 2.18 -8.53 -9.50
C ARG A 122 1.59 -7.89 -10.76
N SER A 123 0.45 -8.39 -11.23
CA SER A 123 -0.29 -7.82 -12.36
C SER A 123 -1.70 -7.35 -11.96
N ARG A 124 -2.00 -6.07 -12.22
CA ARG A 124 -3.26 -5.43 -11.82
C ARG A 124 -4.35 -5.53 -12.89
N ARG A 125 -4.06 -5.21 -14.16
CA ARG A 125 -5.04 -5.24 -15.27
C ARG A 125 -4.34 -5.48 -16.62
N PRO A 126 -4.61 -6.60 -17.31
CA PRO A 126 -5.37 -7.77 -16.87
C PRO A 126 -4.64 -8.58 -15.78
N ALA A 127 -5.36 -9.43 -15.05
CA ALA A 127 -4.71 -10.44 -14.20
C ALA A 127 -4.01 -11.45 -15.12
N ALA A 128 -2.72 -11.71 -14.89
CA ALA A 128 -1.94 -12.63 -15.71
C ALA A 128 -2.14 -14.10 -15.29
N ASP A 129 -2.53 -14.31 -14.04
CA ASP A 129 -2.64 -15.63 -13.41
C ASP A 129 -3.71 -15.64 -12.31
N LEU A 130 -4.03 -16.84 -11.81
CA LEU A 130 -5.05 -17.06 -10.79
C LEU A 130 -4.73 -16.33 -9.48
N PHE A 131 -3.47 -16.31 -9.07
CA PHE A 131 -3.05 -15.65 -7.83
C PHE A 131 -3.29 -14.13 -7.89
N ASN A 132 -2.89 -13.50 -9.00
CA ASN A 132 -3.15 -12.10 -9.29
C ASN A 132 -4.65 -11.81 -9.40
N ALA A 133 -5.45 -12.72 -9.96
CA ALA A 133 -6.89 -12.56 -10.04
C ALA A 133 -7.54 -12.51 -8.64
N VAL A 134 -7.17 -13.44 -7.75
CA VAL A 134 -7.63 -13.47 -6.35
C VAL A 134 -7.20 -12.20 -5.62
N LEU A 135 -5.93 -11.80 -5.72
CA LEU A 135 -5.44 -10.57 -5.10
C LEU A 135 -6.15 -9.31 -5.60
N ASN A 136 -6.41 -9.22 -6.91
CA ASN A 136 -7.14 -8.10 -7.49
C ASN A 136 -8.58 -8.03 -6.95
N TYR A 137 -9.23 -9.18 -6.75
CA TYR A 137 -10.56 -9.26 -6.17
C TYR A 137 -10.57 -8.85 -4.70
N LEU A 138 -9.66 -9.41 -3.88
CA LEU A 138 -9.54 -9.07 -2.46
C LEU A 138 -9.24 -7.59 -2.26
N TYR A 139 -8.29 -7.03 -3.02
CA TYR A 139 -8.03 -5.59 -2.95
C TYR A 139 -9.21 -4.74 -3.38
N GLY A 140 -10.02 -5.16 -4.37
CA GLY A 140 -11.23 -4.45 -4.74
C GLY A 140 -12.27 -4.37 -3.61
N MET A 141 -12.42 -5.46 -2.85
CA MET A 141 -13.31 -5.50 -1.68
C MET A 141 -12.76 -4.66 -0.53
N THR A 142 -11.50 -4.86 -0.15
CA THR A 142 -10.87 -4.12 0.96
C THR A 142 -10.84 -2.62 0.68
N TYR A 143 -10.57 -2.22 -0.57
CA TYR A 143 -10.60 -0.82 -0.97
C TYR A 143 -11.96 -0.18 -0.70
N THR A 144 -13.05 -0.88 -1.04
CA THR A 144 -14.41 -0.38 -0.79
C THR A 144 -14.68 -0.18 0.70
N ILE A 145 -14.21 -1.09 1.56
CA ILE A 145 -14.38 -0.99 3.02
C ILE A 145 -13.59 0.19 3.58
N VAL A 146 -12.31 0.32 3.19
CA VAL A 146 -11.45 1.42 3.63
C VAL A 146 -12.00 2.76 3.19
N GLU A 147 -12.39 2.87 1.91
CA GLU A 147 -12.99 4.08 1.35
C GLU A 147 -14.27 4.48 2.10
N SER A 148 -15.18 3.53 2.36
CA SER A 148 -16.36 3.78 3.18
C SER A 148 -16.02 4.24 4.60
N GLY A 149 -14.95 3.71 5.22
CA GLY A 149 -14.47 4.17 6.52
C GLY A 149 -13.94 5.61 6.49
N ILE A 150 -13.20 5.97 5.44
CA ILE A 150 -12.69 7.35 5.25
C ILE A 150 -13.86 8.32 5.10
N PHE A 151 -14.85 7.99 4.26
CA PHE A 151 -16.07 8.78 4.12
C PHE A 151 -16.85 8.91 5.43
N ALA A 152 -17.01 7.82 6.19
CA ALA A 152 -17.69 7.85 7.48
C ALA A 152 -16.96 8.72 8.52
N ALA A 153 -15.62 8.83 8.43
CA ALA A 153 -14.82 9.72 9.25
C ALA A 153 -14.87 11.20 8.81
N GLY A 154 -15.58 11.52 7.72
CA GLY A 154 -15.67 12.87 7.17
C GLY A 154 -14.44 13.35 6.40
N LEU A 155 -13.44 12.47 6.21
CA LEU A 155 -12.24 12.75 5.44
C LEU A 155 -12.55 12.71 3.94
N ASP A 156 -11.91 13.59 3.17
CA ASP A 156 -12.02 13.57 1.72
C ASP A 156 -10.97 12.61 1.09
N PRO A 157 -11.38 11.50 0.46
CA PRO A 157 -10.46 10.54 -0.17
C PRO A 157 -9.95 11.00 -1.54
N TYR A 158 -10.41 12.14 -2.06
CA TYR A 158 -9.91 12.70 -3.32
C TYR A 158 -8.81 13.73 -3.08
N LEU A 159 -8.58 14.13 -1.83
CA LEU A 159 -7.40 14.88 -1.41
C LEU A 159 -6.21 13.92 -1.20
N GLY A 160 -5.89 13.16 -2.24
CA GLY A 160 -4.80 12.19 -2.21
C GLY A 160 -3.44 12.87 -2.04
N PHE A 161 -2.73 12.50 -0.99
CA PHE A 161 -1.48 13.15 -0.60
C PHE A 161 -0.24 12.62 -1.33
N ILE A 162 -0.24 11.33 -1.73
CA ILE A 162 0.89 10.69 -2.43
C ILE A 162 0.62 10.49 -3.91
N HIS A 163 -0.60 10.15 -4.30
CA HIS A 163 -0.90 9.89 -5.70
C HIS A 163 -1.42 11.19 -6.32
N VAL A 164 -0.56 11.80 -7.16
CA VAL A 164 -0.89 12.92 -8.05
C VAL A 164 -2.30 12.77 -8.58
N ASP A 165 -3.04 13.88 -8.56
CA ASP A 165 -4.37 14.17 -9.12
C ASP A 165 -4.79 13.30 -10.33
N GLU A 166 -5.03 12.01 -10.14
CA GLU A 166 -5.84 11.23 -11.05
C GLU A 166 -7.29 11.47 -10.63
N TYR A 167 -7.92 12.46 -11.26
CA TYR A 167 -9.31 12.95 -11.08
C TYR A 167 -10.42 11.87 -11.03
N ARG A 168 -10.09 10.58 -11.16
CA ARG A 168 -11.02 9.43 -11.19
C ARG A 168 -10.63 8.27 -10.26
N LYS A 169 -9.67 8.43 -9.36
CA LYS A 169 -9.34 7.41 -8.35
C LYS A 169 -9.24 8.06 -6.96
N PRO A 170 -10.05 7.63 -5.98
CA PRO A 170 -9.80 7.96 -4.59
C PRO A 170 -8.41 7.47 -4.17
N THR A 171 -7.62 8.33 -3.52
CA THR A 171 -6.18 8.16 -3.28
C THR A 171 -5.79 8.42 -1.84
#